data_AF-A0A5B0FV43-F1
#
_entry.id   AF-A0A5B0FV43-F1
#
_cell.length_a   1.000
_cell.length_b   1.000
_cell.length_c   1.000
_cell.angle_alpha   90.00
_cell.angle_beta   90.00
_cell.angle_gamma   90.00
#
_symmetry.space_group_name_H-M   'P 1'
#
loop_
_entity.id
_entity.type
_entity.pdbx_description
1 polymer ?
#
loop_
_entity_poly.entity_id
_entity_poly.type
_entity_poly.pdbx_seq_one_letter_code
_entity_poly.pdbx_strand_id
1 'polypeptide(L)'
;MLVKAWLIPLVCLDYELRKEYIAKTLCVNRNKPILNCNGKCYLAKKLAAANQQQERQAEHDYIASLIYQVMDTRSGYAFECTPVSFLFTDAVQYRYQSPFIDRLLIGSIFRPPVV
;
A
#
# COMPACT_ATOMS: atom_id res chain seq x y z
N MET A 1 23.31 5.15 -5.27
CA MET A 1 24.01 6.37 -5.73
C MET A 1 24.99 6.12 -6.88
N LEU A 2 25.69 4.98 -6.96
CA LEU A 2 26.61 4.67 -8.09
C LEU A 2 25.90 4.32 -9.41
N VAL A 3 24.80 3.55 -9.37
CA VAL A 3 24.10 3.11 -10.59
C VAL A 3 23.49 4.28 -11.38
N LYS A 4 22.99 5.32 -10.69
CA LYS A 4 22.42 6.53 -11.33
C LYS A 4 23.48 7.28 -12.14
N ALA A 5 24.72 7.38 -11.65
CA ALA A 5 25.82 8.09 -12.30
C ALA A 5 26.39 7.34 -13.53
N TRP A 6 26.31 6.01 -13.55
CA TRP A 6 26.87 5.19 -14.65
C TRP A 6 25.90 4.98 -15.82
N LEU A 7 24.62 5.33 -15.65
CA LEU A 7 23.59 5.13 -16.68
C LEU A 7 23.90 5.87 -17.99
N ILE A 8 24.25 7.16 -17.91
CA ILE A 8 24.53 7.99 -19.08
C ILE A 8 25.81 7.50 -19.81
N PRO A 9 26.95 7.28 -19.12
CA PRO A 9 28.14 6.69 -19.74
C PRO A 9 27.88 5.35 -20.44
N LEU A 10 27.08 4.45 -19.82
CA LEU A 10 26.73 3.16 -20.41
C LEU A 10 25.89 3.30 -21.69
N VAL A 11 24.94 4.24 -21.71
CA VAL A 11 24.13 4.52 -22.92
C VAL A 11 25.01 5.07 -24.05
N CYS A 12 25.96 5.94 -23.74
CA CYS A 12 26.91 6.46 -24.73
C CYS A 12 27.84 5.35 -25.27
N LEU A 13 28.32 4.46 -24.40
CA LEU A 13 29.16 3.32 -24.79
C LEU A 13 28.41 2.36 -25.72
N ASP A 14 27.19 1.99 -25.36
CA ASP A 14 26.32 1.13 -26.17
C ASP A 14 26.01 1.74 -27.54
N TYR A 15 25.82 3.06 -27.59
CA TYR A 15 25.65 3.78 -28.85
C TYR A 15 26.89 3.70 -29.73
N GLU A 16 28.09 3.91 -29.19
CA GLU A 16 29.32 3.90 -30.00
C GLU A 16 29.64 2.49 -30.50
N LEU A 17 29.41 1.45 -29.68
CA LEU A 17 29.57 0.05 -30.07
C LEU A 17 28.62 -0.39 -31.19
N ARG A 18 27.39 0.15 -31.23
CA ARG A 18 26.34 -0.25 -32.18
C ARG A 18 25.99 0.84 -33.19
N LYS A 19 26.87 1.83 -33.36
CA LYS A 19 26.62 3.05 -34.14
C LYS A 19 26.18 2.76 -35.57
N GLU A 20 26.83 1.80 -36.24
CA GLU A 20 26.50 1.42 -37.61
C GLU A 20 25.08 0.84 -37.72
N TYR A 21 24.72 -0.09 -36.84
CA TYR A 21 23.38 -0.67 -36.77
C TYR A 21 22.32 0.39 -36.45
N ILE A 22 22.62 1.29 -35.51
CA ILE A 22 21.71 2.36 -35.12
C ILE A 22 21.49 3.32 -36.30
N ALA A 23 22.54 3.71 -37.01
CA ALA A 23 22.45 4.59 -38.17
C ALA A 23 21.64 3.96 -39.31
N LYS A 24 21.80 2.66 -39.57
CA LYS A 24 21.13 1.94 -40.66
C LYS A 24 19.67 1.61 -40.37
N THR A 25 19.38 1.14 -39.15
CA THR A 25 18.06 0.54 -38.82
C THR A 25 17.19 1.45 -37.97
N LEU A 26 17.76 2.11 -36.96
CA LEU A 26 17.01 2.83 -35.91
C LEU A 26 16.94 4.34 -36.12
N CYS A 27 17.80 4.91 -36.98
CA CYS A 27 17.84 6.34 -37.26
C CYS A 27 16.61 6.78 -38.08
N VAL A 28 15.85 7.73 -37.55
CA VAL A 28 14.68 8.31 -38.24
C VAL A 28 15.11 9.12 -39.48
N ASN A 29 16.30 9.72 -39.43
CA ASN A 29 16.84 10.54 -40.52
C ASN A 29 17.69 9.76 -41.53
N ARG A 30 17.63 8.42 -41.53
CA ARG A 30 18.44 7.56 -42.43
C ARG A 30 18.23 7.86 -43.93
N ASN A 31 17.06 8.36 -44.32
CA ASN A 31 16.72 8.73 -45.70
C ASN A 31 17.17 10.16 -46.08
N LYS A 32 17.81 10.90 -45.16
CA LYS A 32 18.24 12.29 -45.36
C LYS A 32 19.76 12.40 -45.15
N PRO A 33 20.57 11.95 -46.12
CA PRO A 33 22.03 11.91 -45.96
C PRO A 33 22.66 13.29 -45.76
N ILE A 34 22.04 14.35 -46.29
CA ILE A 34 22.49 15.75 -46.14
C ILE A 34 22.59 16.17 -44.67
N LEU A 35 21.80 15.55 -43.77
CA LEU A 35 21.78 15.91 -42.35
C LEU A 35 22.93 15.29 -41.53
N ASN A 36 23.69 14.33 -42.08
CA ASN A 36 24.80 13.65 -41.38
C ASN A 36 24.46 13.22 -39.94
N CYS A 37 23.23 12.70 -39.73
CA CYS A 37 22.70 12.41 -38.40
C CYS A 37 23.41 11.23 -37.72
N ASN A 38 23.78 10.19 -38.46
CA ASN A 38 24.54 9.02 -37.97
C ASN A 38 23.95 8.36 -36.72
N GLY A 39 22.62 8.37 -36.54
CA GLY A 39 21.96 7.78 -35.37
C GLY A 39 21.89 8.70 -34.14
N LYS A 40 22.39 9.94 -34.20
CA LYS A 40 22.31 10.91 -33.08
C LYS A 40 20.89 11.17 -32.59
N CYS A 41 19.88 11.09 -33.47
CA CYS A 41 18.48 11.22 -33.08
C CYS A 41 18.01 10.12 -32.11
N TYR A 42 18.50 8.89 -32.29
CA TYR A 42 18.23 7.77 -31.39
C TYR A 42 18.90 7.97 -30.03
N LEU A 43 20.17 8.41 -30.04
CA LEU A 43 20.92 8.72 -28.81
C LEU A 43 20.21 9.81 -27.99
N ALA A 44 19.81 10.90 -28.63
CA ALA A 44 19.09 12.00 -27.98
C ALA A 44 17.80 11.50 -27.31
N LYS A 45 17.03 10.63 -27.98
CA LYS A 45 15.82 10.04 -27.41
C LYS A 45 16.11 9.16 -26.20
N LYS A 46 17.18 8.35 -26.24
CA LYS A 46 17.59 7.51 -25.11
C LYS A 46 18.06 8.32 -23.90
N LEU A 47 18.81 9.41 -24.15
CA LEU A 47 19.25 10.33 -23.09
C LEU A 47 18.08 11.07 -22.44
N ALA A 48 17.12 11.56 -23.23
CA ALA A 48 15.93 12.20 -22.70
C ALA A 48 15.10 11.26 -21.81
N ALA A 49 14.92 10.00 -22.24
CA ALA A 49 14.23 8.99 -21.45
C ALA A 49 14.97 8.65 -20.14
N ALA A 50 16.32 8.60 -20.18
CA ALA A 50 17.14 8.37 -19.00
C ALA A 50 17.01 9.52 -17.98
N ASN A 51 17.00 10.77 -18.45
CA ASN A 51 16.83 11.95 -17.60
C ASN A 51 15.44 12.00 -16.95
N GLN A 52 14.38 11.78 -17.72
CA GLN A 52 13.00 11.72 -17.18
C GLN A 52 12.86 10.63 -16.10
N GLN A 53 13.54 9.49 -16.27
CA GLN A 53 13.53 8.44 -15.26
C GLN A 53 14.27 8.86 -13.99
N GLN A 54 15.37 9.60 -14.11
CA GLN A 54 16.09 10.15 -12.94
C GLN A 54 15.26 11.20 -12.20
N GLU A 55 14.56 12.07 -12.93
CA GLU A 55 13.65 13.08 -12.35
C GLU A 55 12.53 12.43 -11.54
N ARG A 56 11.80 11.46 -12.13
CA ARG A 56 10.74 10.73 -11.41
C ARG A 56 11.25 10.01 -10.17
N GLN A 57 12.46 9.44 -10.24
CA GLN A 57 13.09 8.83 -9.06
C GLN A 57 13.41 9.87 -7.98
N ALA A 58 13.90 11.06 -8.36
CA ALA A 58 14.15 12.14 -7.41
C ALA A 58 12.86 12.66 -6.76
N GLU A 59 11.77 12.78 -7.52
CA GLU A 59 10.45 13.13 -6.99
C GLU A 59 9.95 12.09 -5.98
N HIS A 60 10.06 10.80 -6.30
CA HIS A 60 9.70 9.72 -5.38
C HIS A 60 10.57 9.73 -4.10
N ASP A 61 11.89 9.91 -4.24
CA ASP A 61 12.82 10.00 -3.11
C ASP A 61 12.46 11.22 -2.22
N TYR A 62 12.09 12.35 -2.82
CA TYR A 62 11.65 13.55 -2.10
C TYR A 62 10.32 13.34 -1.35
N ILE A 63 9.31 12.78 -2.01
CA ILE A 63 8.02 12.49 -1.38
C ILE A 63 8.19 11.51 -0.21
N ALA A 64 9.01 10.47 -0.38
CA ALA A 64 9.31 9.53 0.70
C ALA A 64 9.96 10.22 1.91
N SER A 65 10.86 11.18 1.66
CA SER A 65 11.50 11.96 2.73
C SER A 65 10.50 12.84 3.50
N LEU A 66 9.55 13.46 2.81
CA LEU A 66 8.50 14.28 3.42
C LEU A 66 7.57 13.43 4.31
N ILE A 67 7.13 12.26 3.82
CA ILE A 67 6.27 11.35 4.58
C ILE A 67 6.95 10.92 5.89
N TYR A 68 8.25 10.59 5.83
CA TYR A 68 9.00 10.17 7.01
C TYR A 68 9.17 11.30 8.03
N GLN A 69 9.26 12.55 7.58
CA GLN A 69 9.45 13.71 8.43
C GLN A 69 8.17 14.11 9.20
N VAL A 70 6.98 13.78 8.66
CA VAL A 70 5.68 14.04 9.31
C VAL A 70 5.36 12.99 10.39
N MET A 71 5.95 11.80 10.29
CA MET A 71 5.78 10.72 11.26
C MET A 71 6.75 10.89 12.45
N ASP A 72 6.74 12.06 13.10
CA ASP A 72 7.44 12.24 14.38
C ASP A 72 6.72 11.42 15.48
N THR A 73 7.08 10.15 15.60
CA THR A 73 6.60 9.24 16.65
C THR A 73 7.14 9.60 18.04
N ARG A 74 7.85 10.72 18.20
CA ARG A 74 8.41 11.17 19.49
C ARG A 74 7.33 11.66 20.45
N SER A 75 6.15 12.02 19.94
CA SER A 75 5.01 12.46 20.76
C SER A 75 4.11 11.27 21.08
N GLY A 76 4.32 10.61 22.22
CA GLY A 76 3.34 9.68 22.75
C GLY A 76 2.09 10.46 23.18
N TYR A 77 1.06 10.49 22.32
CA TYR A 77 -0.24 11.02 22.71
C TYR A 77 -0.93 10.01 23.62
N ALA A 78 -0.96 10.28 24.92
CA ALA A 78 -1.83 9.58 25.84
C ALA A 78 -3.17 10.32 25.89
N PHE A 79 -4.26 9.64 25.54
CA PHE A 79 -5.60 10.17 25.77
C PHE A 79 -5.97 9.94 27.23
N GLU A 80 -6.30 11.01 27.95
CA GLU A 80 -6.86 10.89 29.30
C GLU A 80 -8.26 10.29 29.21
N CYS A 81 -8.35 8.98 29.47
CA CYS A 81 -9.64 8.30 29.58
C CYS A 81 -10.22 8.61 30.96
N THR A 82 -11.05 9.65 31.06
CA THR A 82 -11.77 9.93 32.29
C THR A 82 -12.92 8.94 32.44
N PRO A 83 -13.07 8.29 33.61
CA PRO A 83 -14.16 7.36 33.83
C PRO A 83 -15.48 8.13 33.81
N VAL A 84 -16.33 7.84 32.83
CA VAL A 84 -17.71 8.33 32.83
C VAL A 84 -18.48 7.53 33.87
N SER A 85 -18.98 8.23 34.89
CA SER A 85 -19.82 7.62 35.93
C SER A 85 -21.15 7.18 35.32
N PHE A 86 -21.34 5.88 35.12
CA PHE A 86 -22.65 5.33 34.79
C PHE A 86 -23.50 5.26 36.06
N LEU A 87 -24.61 6.00 36.08
CA LEU A 87 -25.64 5.81 37.10
C LEU A 87 -26.39 4.53 36.76
N PHE A 88 -26.14 3.47 37.54
CA PHE A 88 -26.93 2.25 37.48
C PHE A 88 -28.31 2.56 38.05
N THR A 89 -29.35 2.54 37.22
CA THR A 89 -30.72 2.59 37.72
C THR A 89 -31.05 1.25 38.34
N ASP A 90 -31.70 1.26 39.51
CA ASP A 90 -32.09 0.04 40.20
C ASP A 90 -32.92 -0.85 39.26
N ALA A 91 -32.49 -2.12 39.13
CA ALA A 91 -33.19 -3.09 38.32
C ALA A 91 -34.57 -3.40 38.94
N VAL A 92 -35.64 -3.08 38.22
CA VAL A 92 -37.01 -3.40 38.65
C VAL A 92 -37.17 -4.92 38.66
N GLN A 93 -37.33 -5.51 39.84
CA GLN A 93 -37.64 -6.94 39.98
C GLN A 93 -39.15 -7.16 39.92
N TYR A 94 -39.61 -7.86 38.89
CA TYR A 94 -40.99 -8.35 38.82
C TYR A 94 -41.07 -9.71 39.52
N ARG A 95 -41.94 -9.82 40.53
CA ARG A 95 -42.23 -11.08 41.22
C ARG A 95 -43.65 -11.52 40.87
N TYR A 96 -43.76 -12.44 39.91
CA TYR A 96 -45.02 -13.09 39.58
C TYR A 96 -45.27 -14.25 40.55
N GLN A 97 -46.40 -14.23 41.26
CA GLN A 97 -46.87 -15.38 42.03
C GLN A 97 -48.12 -15.93 41.35
N SER A 98 -48.04 -17.16 40.87
CA SER A 98 -49.19 -17.84 40.25
C SER A 98 -50.26 -18.15 41.30
N PRO A 99 -51.55 -17.93 41.00
CA PRO A 99 -52.65 -18.28 41.90
C PRO A 99 -52.97 -19.78 41.92
N PHE A 100 -52.28 -20.59 41.11
CA PHE A 100 -52.49 -22.03 41.06
C PHE A 100 -51.89 -22.70 42.28
N ILE A 101 -52.76 -23.14 43.20
CA ILE A 101 -52.42 -23.99 44.33
C ILE A 101 -52.13 -25.39 43.78
N ASP A 102 -50.87 -25.82 43.83
CA ASP A 102 -50.43 -27.15 43.43
C ASP A 102 -51.09 -28.21 44.33
N ARG A 103 -52.19 -28.82 43.87
CA ARG A 103 -52.71 -30.07 44.44
C ARG A 103 -51.90 -31.23 43.87
N LEU A 104 -50.63 -31.30 44.25
CA LEU A 104 -49.77 -32.43 43.93
C LEU A 104 -50.26 -33.66 44.71
N LEU A 105 -51.11 -34.47 44.07
CA LEU A 105 -51.38 -35.85 44.46
C LEU A 105 -50.11 -36.67 44.21
N ILE A 106 -49.15 -36.54 45.11
CA ILE A 106 -47.89 -37.28 45.11
C ILE A 106 -48.21 -38.77 45.26
N GLY A 107 -47.92 -39.57 44.22
CA GLY A 107 -47.37 -40.90 44.46
C GLY A 107 -48.11 -42.15 43.97
N SER A 108 -49.12 -42.10 43.08
CA SER A 108 -49.79 -43.36 42.67
C SER A 108 -49.88 -43.67 41.17
N ILE A 109 -49.54 -42.76 40.25
CA ILE A 109 -49.90 -42.96 38.84
C ILE A 109 -48.80 -43.64 38.00
N PHE A 110 -47.53 -43.57 38.38
CA PHE A 110 -46.45 -44.21 37.61
C PHE A 110 -45.62 -45.19 38.43
N ARG A 111 -45.75 -46.49 38.11
CA ARG A 111 -44.85 -47.56 38.53
C ARG A 111 -44.36 -48.31 37.28
N PRO A 112 -43.05 -48.33 36.97
CA PRO A 112 -42.54 -49.06 35.81
C PRO A 112 -42.52 -50.58 36.06
N PRO A 113 -42.66 -51.41 35.01
CA PRO A 113 -42.65 -52.87 35.12
C PRO A 113 -41.24 -53.41 35.37
N VAL A 114 -41.15 -54.47 36.18
CA VAL A 114 -39.91 -55.18 36.50
C VAL A 114 -39.73 -56.34 35.52
N VAL A 115 -38.64 -56.32 34.76
CA VAL A 115 -38.13 -57.46 33.98
C VAL A 115 -36.79 -57.84 34.57
#